data_AF-G8QXJ1-F1
#
_entry.id   AF-G8QXJ1-F1
#
_cell.length_a   1.000
_cell.length_b   1.000
_cell.length_c   1.000
_cell.angle_alpha   90.00
_cell.angle_beta   90.00
_cell.angle_gamma   90.00
#
_symmetry.space_group_name_H-M   'P 1'
#
loop_
_entity.id
_entity.type
_entity.pdbx_description
1 polymer ?
#
loop_
_entity_poly.entity_id
_entity_poly.type
_entity_poly.pdbx_seq_one_letter_code
_entity_poly.pdbx_strand_id
1 'polypeptide(L)'
;MDLGTDDVPISSILKSQLAILDHKTAAIWATACAEHVLPLFEAVYPQDMRPRTALEAGRAWAKGNMSMFEARKAAFASHDAARKAKEEGNLEASEAAKSCSHACSTAHVKDHALPAAAYAIKAAKDKETESKWQMEFLQKLNDPS
;
A
#
# COMPACT_ATOMS: atom_id res chain seq x y z
N MET A 1 -1.36 -10.21 15.63
CA MET A 1 -0.25 -10.01 14.68
C MET A 1 0.24 -8.62 14.96
N ASP A 2 1.34 -8.51 15.68
CA ASP A 2 1.90 -7.23 16.09
C ASP A 2 2.51 -6.57 14.84
N LEU A 3 1.78 -5.61 14.27
CA LEU A 3 2.25 -4.81 13.15
C LEU A 3 3.26 -3.83 13.74
N GLY A 4 4.52 -4.25 13.92
CA GLY A 4 5.58 -3.45 14.55
C GLY A 4 5.71 -2.05 13.93
N THR A 5 4.96 -1.10 14.48
CA THR A 5 4.84 0.31 14.07
C THR A 5 5.38 1.26 15.13
N ASP A 6 5.98 0.73 16.19
CA ASP A 6 6.00 1.43 17.47
C ASP A 6 7.21 2.36 17.70
N ASP A 7 8.16 2.46 16.77
CA ASP A 7 9.37 3.27 16.99
C ASP A 7 9.74 4.28 15.88
N VAL A 8 8.76 4.84 15.16
CA VAL A 8 9.04 5.97 14.25
C VAL A 8 8.10 7.15 14.54
N PRO A 9 8.61 8.34 14.93
CA PRO A 9 7.82 9.56 15.18
C PRO A 9 6.91 9.96 14.02
N ILE A 10 7.28 9.55 12.80
CA ILE A 10 6.51 9.71 11.56
C ILE A 10 5.12 9.05 11.67
N SER A 11 4.96 8.00 12.48
CA SER A 11 3.70 7.25 12.59
C SER A 11 2.56 8.07 13.23
N SER A 12 2.83 8.98 14.17
CA SER A 12 1.76 9.76 14.82
C SER A 12 1.23 10.88 13.93
N ILE A 13 2.12 11.56 13.18
CA ILE A 13 1.76 12.60 12.21
C ILE A 13 1.05 11.97 11.00
N LEU A 14 1.52 10.84 10.49
CA LEU A 14 0.82 10.08 9.44
C LEU A 14 -0.58 9.68 9.89
N LYS A 15 -0.71 9.13 11.11
CA LYS A 15 -2.02 8.72 11.65
C LYS A 15 -2.98 9.89 11.75
N SER A 16 -2.55 11.06 12.25
CA SER A 16 -3.42 12.23 12.36
C SER A 16 -3.82 12.79 10.99
N GLN A 17 -2.90 12.83 10.02
CA GLN A 17 -3.20 13.27 8.66
C GLN A 17 -4.11 12.27 7.90
N LEU A 18 -3.94 10.96 8.10
CA LEU A 18 -4.84 9.96 7.54
C LEU A 18 -6.22 9.98 8.20
N ALA A 19 -6.31 10.39 9.47
CA ALA A 19 -7.59 10.50 10.17
C ALA A 19 -8.51 11.53 9.51
N ILE A 20 -7.97 12.65 9.03
CA ILE A 20 -8.74 13.72 8.38
C ILE A 20 -9.09 13.44 6.92
N LEU A 21 -8.39 12.54 6.23
CA LEU A 21 -8.73 12.14 4.88
C LEU A 21 -10.05 11.34 4.82
N ASP A 22 -10.83 11.59 3.79
CA ASP A 22 -11.91 10.68 3.42
C ASP A 22 -11.34 9.31 2.98
N HIS A 23 -12.22 8.31 2.99
CA HIS A 23 -11.84 6.92 2.75
C HIS A 23 -11.26 6.69 1.34
N LYS A 24 -11.78 7.36 0.32
CA LYS A 24 -11.32 7.22 -1.07
C LYS A 24 -9.97 7.91 -1.25
N THR A 25 -9.79 9.09 -0.66
CA THR A 25 -8.52 9.81 -0.71
C THR A 25 -7.42 9.05 0.03
N ALA A 26 -7.72 8.42 1.17
CA ALA A 26 -6.80 7.52 1.84
C ALA A 26 -6.42 6.29 0.98
N ALA A 27 -7.37 5.73 0.22
CA ALA A 27 -7.09 4.63 -0.71
C ALA A 27 -6.22 5.06 -1.89
N ILE A 28 -6.42 6.28 -2.42
CA ILE A 28 -5.58 6.87 -3.47
C ILE A 28 -4.15 7.05 -2.97
N TRP A 29 -3.97 7.63 -1.79
CA TRP A 29 -2.66 7.80 -1.17
C TRP A 29 -1.95 6.46 -0.96
N ALA A 30 -2.63 5.50 -0.33
CA ALA A 30 -2.07 4.17 -0.05
C ALA A 30 -1.67 3.44 -1.34
N THR A 31 -2.47 3.58 -2.40
CA THR A 31 -2.17 3.02 -3.71
C THR A 31 -0.92 3.64 -4.32
N ALA A 32 -0.77 4.96 -4.23
CA ALA A 32 0.41 5.65 -4.75
C ALA A 32 1.69 5.22 -4.03
N CYS A 33 1.66 5.05 -2.70
CA CYS A 33 2.78 4.48 -1.94
C CYS A 33 3.15 3.08 -2.43
N ALA A 34 2.16 2.21 -2.66
CA ALA A 34 2.41 0.86 -3.12
C ALA A 34 2.91 0.80 -4.58
N GLU A 35 2.50 1.73 -5.45
CA GLU A 35 2.98 1.83 -6.83
C GLU A 35 4.48 2.06 -6.94
N HIS A 36 5.07 2.85 -6.02
CA HIS A 36 6.51 3.12 -5.99
C HIS A 36 7.37 1.86 -5.87
N VAL A 37 6.86 0.85 -5.16
CA VAL A 37 7.59 -0.36 -4.84
C VAL A 37 7.13 -1.58 -5.63
N LEU A 38 6.00 -1.50 -6.35
CA LEU A 38 5.52 -2.57 -7.23
C LEU A 38 6.61 -3.09 -8.20
N PRO A 39 7.47 -2.26 -8.83
CA PRO A 39 8.53 -2.76 -9.71
C PRO A 39 9.50 -3.73 -9.05
N LEU A 40 9.67 -3.67 -7.72
CA LEU A 40 10.52 -4.61 -6.98
C LEU A 40 9.94 -6.03 -6.99
N PHE A 41 8.62 -6.17 -6.93
CA PHE A 41 7.96 -7.46 -7.08
C PHE A 41 8.03 -7.94 -8.53
N GLU A 42 7.72 -7.07 -9.48
CA GLU A 42 7.63 -7.43 -10.91
C GLU A 42 8.98 -7.79 -11.53
N ALA A 43 10.08 -7.24 -11.01
CA ALA A 43 11.42 -7.63 -11.41
C ALA A 43 11.73 -9.10 -11.10
N VAL A 44 11.17 -9.64 -10.00
CA VAL A 44 11.37 -11.02 -9.58
C VAL A 44 10.29 -11.94 -10.18
N TYR A 45 9.04 -11.46 -10.24
CA TYR A 45 7.87 -12.22 -10.70
C TYR A 45 7.15 -11.52 -11.87
N PRO A 46 7.76 -11.42 -13.05
CA PRO A 46 7.22 -10.62 -14.16
C PRO A 46 5.89 -11.14 -14.73
N GLN A 47 5.53 -12.40 -14.44
CA GLN A 47 4.28 -13.02 -14.90
C GLN A 47 3.20 -13.06 -13.81
N ASP A 48 3.51 -12.66 -12.60
CA ASP A 48 2.55 -12.67 -11.50
C ASP A 48 1.88 -11.30 -11.37
N MET A 49 0.70 -11.18 -11.96
CA MET A 49 -0.04 -9.92 -12.03
C MET A 49 -0.82 -9.60 -10.75
N ARG A 50 -0.78 -10.46 -9.71
CA ARG A 50 -1.66 -10.33 -8.54
C ARG A 50 -1.45 -8.99 -7.78
N PRO A 51 -0.23 -8.51 -7.52
CA PRO A 51 -0.03 -7.21 -6.87
C PRO A 51 -0.49 -6.02 -7.72
N ARG A 52 -0.18 -6.01 -9.02
CA ARG A 52 -0.67 -4.97 -9.94
C ARG A 52 -2.19 -4.92 -10.01
N THR A 53 -2.83 -6.08 -10.11
CA THR A 53 -4.29 -6.22 -10.12
C THR A 53 -4.92 -5.65 -8.85
N ALA A 54 -4.27 -5.84 -7.69
CA ALA A 54 -4.73 -5.25 -6.44
C ALA A 54 -4.70 -3.71 -6.47
N LEU A 55 -3.65 -3.08 -7.01
CA LEU A 55 -3.60 -1.62 -7.13
C LEU A 55 -4.65 -1.07 -8.09
N GLU A 56 -4.86 -1.75 -9.21
CA GLU A 56 -5.91 -1.39 -10.18
C GLU A 56 -7.30 -1.51 -9.56
N ALA A 57 -7.56 -2.57 -8.80
CA ALA A 57 -8.80 -2.77 -8.07
C ALA A 57 -9.02 -1.70 -6.99
N GLY A 58 -7.98 -1.34 -6.22
CA GLY A 58 -8.02 -0.25 -5.25
C GLY A 58 -8.40 1.09 -5.88
N ARG A 59 -7.80 1.43 -7.03
CA ARG A 59 -8.16 2.63 -7.81
C ARG A 59 -9.58 2.57 -8.35
N ALA A 60 -10.00 1.43 -8.88
CA ALA A 60 -11.34 1.25 -9.43
C ALA A 60 -12.40 1.45 -8.34
N TRP A 61 -12.19 0.89 -7.16
CA TRP A 61 -13.07 1.09 -6.00
C TRP A 61 -13.11 2.55 -5.56
N ALA A 62 -11.97 3.23 -5.45
CA ALA A 62 -11.92 4.64 -5.06
C ALA A 62 -12.73 5.53 -6.04
N LYS A 63 -12.71 5.18 -7.34
CA LYS A 63 -13.49 5.86 -8.39
C LYS A 63 -14.98 5.47 -8.42
N GLY A 64 -15.41 4.48 -7.64
CA GLY A 64 -16.79 3.96 -7.65
C GLY A 64 -17.09 2.95 -8.76
N ASN A 65 -16.06 2.42 -9.43
CA ASN A 65 -16.18 1.51 -10.57
C ASN A 65 -16.06 0.02 -10.17
N MET A 66 -15.94 -0.28 -8.88
CA MET A 66 -15.77 -1.65 -8.38
C MET A 66 -16.36 -1.76 -6.97
N SER A 67 -16.94 -2.92 -6.65
CA SER A 67 -17.42 -3.20 -5.30
C SER A 67 -16.27 -3.43 -4.32
N MET A 68 -16.50 -3.17 -3.02
CA MET A 68 -15.53 -3.50 -1.97
C MET A 68 -15.16 -4.99 -1.97
N PHE A 69 -16.13 -5.88 -2.25
CA PHE A 69 -15.91 -7.32 -2.25
C PHE A 69 -14.96 -7.77 -3.36
N GLU A 70 -15.09 -7.21 -4.57
CA GLU A 70 -14.17 -7.46 -5.67
C GLU A 70 -12.76 -6.95 -5.37
N ALA A 71 -12.64 -5.73 -4.84
CA ALA A 71 -11.36 -5.19 -4.40
C ALA A 71 -10.71 -6.08 -3.31
N ARG A 72 -11.50 -6.55 -2.34
CA ARG A 72 -11.00 -7.42 -1.27
C ARG A 72 -10.47 -8.76 -1.80
N LYS A 73 -11.09 -9.33 -2.85
CA LYS A 73 -10.54 -10.53 -3.51
C LYS A 73 -9.18 -10.27 -4.14
N ALA A 74 -9.02 -9.15 -4.83
CA ALA A 74 -7.72 -8.78 -5.43
C ALA A 74 -6.66 -8.55 -4.35
N ALA A 75 -7.03 -7.94 -3.23
CA ALA A 75 -6.14 -7.79 -2.07
C ALA A 75 -5.64 -9.15 -1.53
N PHE A 76 -6.54 -10.11 -1.33
CA PHE A 76 -6.14 -11.46 -0.89
C PHE A 76 -5.21 -12.15 -1.88
N ALA A 77 -5.47 -12.02 -3.18
CA ALA A 77 -4.58 -12.57 -4.20
C ALA A 77 -3.16 -11.96 -4.13
N SER A 78 -3.05 -10.65 -3.89
CA SER A 78 -1.76 -9.98 -3.67
C SER A 78 -1.08 -10.46 -2.39
N HIS A 79 -1.83 -10.69 -1.31
CA HIS A 79 -1.29 -11.25 -0.07
C HIS A 79 -0.72 -12.66 -0.28
N ASP A 80 -1.39 -13.50 -1.08
CA ASP A 80 -0.87 -14.82 -1.45
C ASP A 80 0.40 -14.74 -2.29
N ALA A 81 0.51 -13.75 -3.19
CA ALA A 81 1.74 -13.46 -3.92
C ALA A 81 2.88 -13.06 -2.97
N ALA A 82 2.59 -12.22 -1.98
CA ALA A 82 3.56 -11.85 -0.95
C ALA A 82 4.05 -13.05 -0.13
N ARG A 83 3.13 -13.94 0.28
CA ARG A 83 3.47 -15.16 1.01
C ARG A 83 4.41 -16.05 0.19
N LYS A 84 4.08 -16.29 -1.08
CA LYS A 84 4.94 -17.06 -1.99
C LYS A 84 6.33 -16.42 -2.12
N ALA A 85 6.39 -15.11 -2.33
CA ALA A 85 7.67 -14.41 -2.47
C ALA A 85 8.55 -14.56 -1.22
N LYS A 86 7.95 -14.50 -0.03
CA LYS A 86 8.64 -14.73 1.25
C LYS A 86 9.14 -16.17 1.38
N GLU A 87 8.33 -17.15 1.01
CA GLU A 87 8.70 -18.57 1.04
C GLU A 87 9.90 -18.88 0.12
N GLU A 88 10.00 -18.16 -1.00
CA GLU A 88 11.11 -18.26 -1.96
C GLU A 88 12.32 -17.38 -1.61
N GLY A 89 12.30 -16.71 -0.45
CA GLY A 89 13.42 -15.89 0.05
C GLY A 89 13.50 -14.47 -0.54
N ASN A 90 12.52 -14.03 -1.32
CA ASN A 90 12.48 -12.72 -1.96
C ASN A 90 11.75 -11.70 -1.07
N LEU A 91 12.44 -11.20 -0.05
CA LEU A 91 11.85 -10.38 1.01
C LEU A 91 11.33 -9.03 0.49
N GLU A 92 12.09 -8.30 -0.33
CA GLU A 92 11.69 -7.01 -0.89
C GLU A 92 10.44 -7.15 -1.76
N ALA A 93 10.38 -8.19 -2.59
CA ALA A 93 9.20 -8.52 -3.38
C ALA A 93 7.99 -8.84 -2.48
N SER A 94 8.20 -9.63 -1.40
CA SER A 94 7.16 -9.89 -0.40
C SER A 94 6.61 -8.60 0.22
N GLU A 95 7.48 -7.70 0.67
CA GLU A 95 7.04 -6.44 1.28
C GLU A 95 6.32 -5.53 0.26
N ALA A 96 6.77 -5.47 -0.99
CA ALA A 96 6.07 -4.75 -2.06
C ALA A 96 4.67 -5.32 -2.32
N ALA A 97 4.52 -6.64 -2.39
CA ALA A 97 3.21 -7.29 -2.57
C ALA A 97 2.30 -7.14 -1.34
N LYS A 98 2.84 -7.08 -0.12
CA LYS A 98 2.06 -6.72 1.09
C LYS A 98 1.56 -5.28 1.02
N SER A 99 2.41 -4.35 0.56
CA SER A 99 2.02 -2.96 0.36
C SER A 99 0.83 -2.86 -0.59
N CYS A 100 0.88 -3.56 -1.74
CA CYS A 100 -0.21 -3.61 -2.71
C CYS A 100 -1.50 -4.23 -2.13
N SER A 101 -1.37 -5.32 -1.36
CA SER A 101 -2.50 -5.95 -0.67
C SER A 101 -3.17 -4.98 0.31
N HIS A 102 -2.39 -4.28 1.13
CA HIS A 102 -2.92 -3.34 2.10
C HIS A 102 -3.53 -2.10 1.43
N ALA A 103 -2.89 -1.57 0.38
CA ALA A 103 -3.44 -0.46 -0.39
C ALA A 103 -4.83 -0.79 -0.94
N CYS A 104 -5.00 -1.98 -1.52
CA CYS A 104 -6.29 -2.45 -2.01
C CYS A 104 -7.28 -2.75 -0.85
N SER A 105 -6.79 -3.28 0.27
CA SER A 105 -7.59 -3.54 1.47
C SER A 105 -8.12 -2.27 2.12
N THR A 106 -7.56 -1.09 1.81
CA THR A 106 -8.14 0.20 2.21
C THR A 106 -9.60 0.28 1.76
N ALA A 107 -10.00 -0.31 0.64
CA ALA A 107 -11.41 -0.39 0.22
C ALA A 107 -12.36 -1.03 1.25
N HIS A 108 -11.84 -1.94 2.10
CA HIS A 108 -12.61 -2.56 3.17
C HIS A 108 -12.69 -1.66 4.40
N VAL A 109 -11.54 -1.20 4.90
CA VAL A 109 -11.41 -0.32 6.06
C VAL A 109 -10.23 0.63 5.88
N LYS A 110 -10.43 1.91 6.22
CA LYS A 110 -9.45 3.00 5.99
C LYS A 110 -8.08 2.72 6.63
N ASP A 111 -8.07 2.03 7.77
CA ASP A 111 -6.87 1.76 8.57
C ASP A 111 -5.79 0.97 7.83
N HIS A 112 -6.12 0.29 6.74
CA HIS A 112 -5.13 -0.39 5.89
C HIS A 112 -4.22 0.56 5.11
N ALA A 113 -4.54 1.85 5.02
CA ALA A 113 -3.67 2.84 4.36
C ALA A 113 -2.29 2.94 5.03
N LEU A 114 -2.24 2.95 6.37
CA LEU A 114 -0.98 3.07 7.09
C LEU A 114 -0.07 1.83 6.91
N PRO A 115 -0.55 0.58 7.07
CA PRO A 115 0.21 -0.61 6.72
C PRO A 115 0.71 -0.62 5.27
N ALA A 116 -0.08 -0.13 4.30
CA ALA A 116 0.36 -0.06 2.90
C ALA A 116 1.64 0.79 2.76
N ALA A 117 1.62 1.99 3.33
CA ALA A 117 2.77 2.90 3.38
C ALA A 117 3.97 2.28 4.12
N ALA A 118 3.74 1.67 5.29
CA ALA A 118 4.79 1.04 6.08
C ALA A 118 5.48 -0.12 5.33
N TYR A 119 4.72 -0.93 4.59
CA TYR A 119 5.28 -2.00 3.77
C TYR A 119 6.01 -1.48 2.52
N ALA A 120 5.56 -0.36 1.94
CA ALA A 120 6.31 0.31 0.88
C ALA A 120 7.67 0.79 1.39
N ILE A 121 7.74 1.44 2.56
CA ILE A 121 9.01 1.84 3.19
C ILE A 121 9.90 0.62 3.46
N LYS A 122 9.33 -0.51 3.90
CA LYS A 122 10.11 -1.74 4.13
C LYS A 122 10.71 -2.31 2.85
N ALA A 123 9.99 -2.22 1.73
CA ALA A 123 10.44 -2.70 0.43
C ALA A 123 11.45 -1.74 -0.23
N ALA A 124 11.34 -0.43 0.01
CA ALA A 124 12.13 0.59 -0.66
C ALA A 124 13.64 0.41 -0.44
N LYS A 125 14.42 0.62 -1.52
CA LYS A 125 15.89 0.65 -1.47
C LYS A 125 16.40 1.80 -0.59
N ASP A 126 15.73 2.95 -0.68
CA ASP A 126 15.98 4.13 0.15
C ASP A 126 14.71 4.46 0.94
N LYS A 127 14.73 4.10 2.23
CA LYS A 127 13.59 4.24 3.14
C LYS A 127 13.31 5.68 3.52
N GLU A 128 14.35 6.51 3.60
CA GLU A 128 14.23 7.91 4.00
C GLU A 128 13.59 8.71 2.87
N THR A 129 14.09 8.52 1.64
CA THR A 129 13.50 9.15 0.44
C THR A 129 12.05 8.72 0.24
N GLU A 130 11.74 7.42 0.37
CA GLU A 130 10.37 6.93 0.25
C GLU A 130 9.47 7.52 1.33
N SER A 131 9.89 7.48 2.62
CA SER A 131 9.09 8.05 3.71
C SER A 131 8.85 9.55 3.54
N LYS A 132 9.85 10.31 3.06
CA LYS A 132 9.72 11.74 2.80
C LYS A 132 8.70 12.01 1.70
N TRP A 133 8.78 11.29 0.59
CA TRP A 133 7.82 11.43 -0.50
C TRP A 133 6.39 11.11 -0.05
N GLN A 134 6.19 10.04 0.72
CA GLN A 134 4.87 9.66 1.22
C GLN A 134 4.22 10.78 2.06
N MET A 135 5.02 11.45 2.89
CA MET A 135 4.58 12.61 3.69
C MET A 135 4.23 13.81 2.82
N GLU A 136 5.10 14.17 1.87
CA GLU A 136 4.86 15.30 0.98
C GLU A 136 3.62 15.09 0.10
N PHE A 137 3.38 13.87 -0.37
CA PHE A 137 2.19 13.55 -1.13
C PHE A 137 0.93 13.57 -0.27
N LEU A 138 0.99 13.07 0.97
CA LEU A 138 -0.12 13.15 1.91
C LEU A 138 -0.51 14.59 2.21
N GLN A 139 0.48 15.47 2.40
CA GLN A 139 0.25 16.90 2.63
C GLN A 139 -0.45 17.57 1.44
N LYS A 140 -0.03 17.28 0.20
CA LYS A 140 -0.69 17.81 -1.01
C LYS A 140 -2.14 17.36 -1.16
N LEU A 141 -2.47 16.14 -0.71
CA LEU A 141 -3.85 15.67 -0.72
C LEU A 141 -4.73 16.34 0.35
N ASN A 142 -4.13 16.87 1.41
CA ASN A 142 -4.82 17.62 2.45
C ASN A 142 -4.99 19.12 2.13
N ASP A 143 -4.15 19.67 1.26
CA ASP A 143 -4.16 21.09 0.85
C ASP A 143 -4.02 21.20 -0.69
N PRO A 144 -5.12 21.03 -1.44
CA PRO A 144 -5.09 21.01 -2.91
C PRO A 144 -5.01 22.42 -3.55
N SER A 145 -4.34 23.39 -2.90
CA SER A 145 -4.25 24.79 -3.33
C SER A 145 -3.58 25.03 -4.69
#